data_AF-A0A967WQ26-F1
#
_entry.id   AF-A0A967WQ26-F1
#
_cell.length_a   1.000
_cell.length_b   1.000
_cell.length_c   1.000
_cell.angle_alpha   90.00
_cell.angle_beta   90.00
_cell.angle_gamma   90.00
#
_symmetry.space_group_name_H-M   'P 1'
#
loop_
_entity.id
_entity.type
_entity.pdbx_description
1 polymer ?
#
loop_
_entity_poly.entity_id
_entity_poly.type
_entity_poly.pdbx_seq_one_letter_code
_entity_poly.pdbx_strand_id
1 'polypeptide(L)'
;MSATATDDRTYRKIINSWAMYDWANSAFATTIMAAMFPPFYRAMATATGMTEGNATAAWAYTTSIALLIVALLAPMLGAISDHTGGKKWYIAFFAGMGIVGTGLM
;
A
#
# COMPACT_ATOMS: atom_id res chain seq x y z
N MET A 1 -37.98 -8.01 19.85
CA MET A 1 -37.01 -8.83 19.10
C MET A 1 -36.68 -8.21 17.73
N SER A 2 -36.20 -6.96 17.66
CA SER A 2 -35.80 -6.32 16.37
C SER A 2 -34.34 -5.83 16.34
N ALA A 3 -33.57 -6.04 17.41
CA ALA A 3 -32.20 -5.55 17.50
C ALA A 3 -31.19 -6.37 16.66
N THR A 4 -31.45 -7.65 16.42
CA THR A 4 -30.49 -8.59 15.80
C THR A 4 -30.30 -8.37 14.29
N ALA A 5 -31.37 -8.09 13.55
CA ALA A 5 -31.30 -7.95 12.08
C ALA A 5 -30.55 -6.69 11.61
N THR A 6 -30.61 -5.59 12.38
CA THR A 6 -29.86 -4.35 12.09
C THR A 6 -28.36 -4.51 12.34
N ASP A 7 -27.98 -5.34 13.31
CA ASP A 7 -26.60 -5.65 13.63
C ASP A 7 -25.97 -6.51 12.53
N ASP A 8 -26.67 -7.57 12.10
CA ASP A 8 -26.23 -8.44 11.00
C ASP A 8 -26.00 -7.70 9.67
N ARG A 9 -26.90 -6.77 9.32
CA ARG A 9 -26.77 -5.96 8.10
C ARG A 9 -25.56 -5.03 8.18
N THR A 10 -25.31 -4.46 9.36
CA THR A 10 -24.17 -3.54 9.57
C THR A 10 -22.86 -4.33 9.55
N TYR A 11 -22.83 -5.48 10.21
CA TYR A 11 -21.70 -6.42 10.21
C TYR A 11 -21.32 -6.86 8.78
N ARG A 12 -22.30 -7.26 7.96
CA ARG A 12 -22.06 -7.60 6.54
C ARG A 12 -21.52 -6.42 5.73
N LYS A 13 -21.99 -5.19 5.97
CA LYS A 13 -21.44 -4.00 5.30
C LYS A 13 -19.98 -3.76 5.67
N ILE A 14 -19.62 -3.96 6.94
CA ILE A 14 -18.24 -3.82 7.42
C ILE A 14 -17.35 -4.86 6.73
N ILE A 15 -17.74 -6.14 6.75
CA ILE A 15 -16.98 -7.21 6.09
C ILE A 15 -16.79 -6.91 4.60
N ASN A 16 -17.86 -6.57 3.89
CA ASN A 16 -17.78 -6.29 2.45
C ASN A 16 -16.88 -5.09 2.15
N SER A 17 -16.90 -4.06 3.01
CA SER A 17 -16.02 -2.88 2.85
C SER A 17 -14.55 -3.26 3.02
N TRP A 18 -14.23 -4.06 4.05
CA TRP A 18 -12.86 -4.55 4.26
C TRP A 18 -12.41 -5.53 3.19
N ALA A 19 -13.28 -6.43 2.73
CA ALA A 19 -12.99 -7.35 1.64
C ALA A 19 -12.72 -6.62 0.32
N MET A 20 -13.49 -5.57 0.00
CA MET A 20 -13.25 -4.75 -1.18
C MET A 20 -11.96 -3.92 -1.06
N TYR A 21 -11.65 -3.41 0.13
CA TYR A 21 -10.38 -2.72 0.37
C TYR A 21 -9.19 -3.66 0.17
N ASP A 22 -9.23 -4.85 0.76
CA ASP A 22 -8.15 -5.85 0.65
C ASP A 22 -7.98 -6.37 -0.79
N TRP A 23 -9.10 -6.56 -1.49
CA TRP A 23 -9.11 -6.93 -2.92
C TRP A 23 -8.43 -5.86 -3.78
N ALA A 24 -8.81 -4.60 -3.61
CA ALA A 24 -8.23 -3.50 -4.37
C ALA A 24 -6.74 -3.30 -4.04
N ASN A 25 -6.37 -3.35 -2.77
CA ASN A 25 -4.98 -3.23 -2.33
C ASN A 25 -4.10 -4.35 -2.90
N SER A 26 -4.58 -5.59 -2.89
CA SER A 26 -3.87 -6.73 -3.45
C SER A 26 -3.71 -6.64 -4.97
N ALA A 27 -4.76 -6.20 -5.67
CA ALA A 27 -4.70 -5.96 -7.12
C ALA A 27 -3.68 -4.86 -7.48
N PHE A 28 -3.61 -3.78 -6.68
CA PHE A 28 -2.62 -2.72 -6.83
C PHE A 28 -1.19 -3.22 -6.59
N ALA A 29 -0.95 -3.92 -5.48
CA ALA A 29 0.38 -4.43 -5.13
C ALA A 29 0.94 -5.39 -6.20
N THR A 30 0.09 -6.26 -6.75
CA THR A 30 0.50 -7.22 -7.79
C THR A 30 0.71 -6.55 -9.14
N THR A 31 -0.20 -5.68 -9.56
CA THR A 31 -0.15 -5.08 -10.90
C THR A 31 0.85 -3.94 -10.98
N ILE A 32 0.75 -2.96 -10.10
CA ILE A 32 1.57 -1.75 -10.17
C ILE A 32 2.93 -2.02 -9.53
N MET A 33 2.95 -2.45 -8.27
CA MET A 33 4.21 -2.55 -7.53
C MET A 33 5.09 -3.70 -8.02
N ALA A 34 4.51 -4.88 -8.31
CA ALA A 34 5.28 -6.05 -8.71
C ALA A 34 5.48 -6.17 -10.23
N ALA A 35 4.46 -5.92 -11.05
CA ALA A 35 4.56 -6.13 -12.49
C ALA A 35 5.00 -4.88 -13.28
N MET A 36 4.46 -3.70 -12.97
CA MET A 36 4.68 -2.49 -13.78
C MET A 36 5.92 -1.69 -13.37
N PHE A 37 6.16 -1.52 -12.07
CA PHE A 37 7.20 -0.61 -11.57
C PHE A 37 8.64 -1.08 -11.81
N PRO A 38 9.01 -2.36 -11.61
CA PRO A 38 10.39 -2.81 -11.85
C PRO A 38 10.90 -2.60 -13.29
N PRO A 39 10.15 -2.96 -14.36
CA PRO A 39 10.59 -2.68 -15.72
C PRO A 39 10.64 -1.18 -16.04
N PHE A 40 9.72 -0.37 -15.50
CA PHE A 40 9.78 1.09 -15.64
C PHE A 40 11.06 1.66 -15.04
N TYR A 41 11.40 1.29 -13.80
CA TYR A 41 12.61 1.77 -13.12
C TYR A 41 13.87 1.35 -13.88
N ARG A 42 13.91 0.09 -14.36
CA ARG A 42 15.02 -0.38 -15.21
C ARG A 42 15.17 0.47 -16.47
N ALA A 43 14.08 0.76 -17.18
CA ALA A 43 14.12 1.57 -18.40
C ALA A 43 14.59 3.02 -18.12
N MET A 44 14.16 3.61 -17.01
CA MET A 44 14.58 4.96 -16.61
C MET A 44 16.06 4.98 -16.22
N ALA A 45 16.53 3.98 -15.47
CA ALA A 45 17.93 3.89 -15.03
C ALA A 45 18.90 3.59 -16.19
N THR A 46 18.52 2.77 -17.16
CA THR A 46 19.36 2.54 -18.35
C THR A 46 19.40 3.76 -19.26
N ALA A 47 18.33 4.57 -19.31
CA ALA A 47 18.30 5.82 -20.06
C ALA A 47 19.29 6.89 -19.53
N THR A 48 19.73 6.79 -18.27
CA THR A 48 20.77 7.66 -17.69
C THR A 48 22.20 7.13 -17.89
N GLY A 49 22.36 6.01 -18.60
CA GLY A 49 23.66 5.40 -18.90
C GLY A 49 24.11 4.32 -17.92
N MET A 50 23.26 3.88 -16.98
CA MET A 50 23.60 2.75 -16.08
C MET A 50 23.53 1.41 -16.80
N THR A 51 24.44 0.50 -16.44
CA THR A 51 24.38 -0.91 -16.87
C THR A 51 23.21 -1.65 -16.21
N GLU A 52 22.65 -2.66 -16.88
CA GLU A 52 21.47 -3.38 -16.39
C GLU A 52 21.66 -4.02 -15.00
N GLY A 53 22.88 -4.50 -14.72
CA GLY A 53 23.24 -5.06 -13.41
C GLY A 53 23.18 -4.02 -12.30
N ASN A 54 23.68 -2.81 -12.55
CA ASN A 54 23.66 -1.71 -11.58
C ASN A 54 22.24 -1.16 -11.38
N ALA A 55 21.43 -1.10 -12.44
CA ALA A 55 20.02 -0.70 -12.33
C ALA A 55 19.21 -1.66 -11.45
N THR A 56 19.44 -2.97 -11.59
CA THR A 56 18.78 -3.99 -10.78
C THR A 56 19.25 -3.95 -9.32
N ALA A 57 20.55 -3.74 -9.09
CA ALA A 57 21.10 -3.59 -7.74
C ALA A 57 20.55 -2.32 -7.05
N ALA A 58 20.49 -1.18 -7.75
CA ALA A 58 19.94 0.06 -7.22
C ALA A 58 18.44 -0.07 -6.86
N TRP A 59 17.67 -0.78 -7.70
CA TRP A 59 16.28 -1.13 -7.40
C TRP A 59 16.16 -1.95 -6.11
N ALA A 60 17.00 -2.98 -5.96
CA ALA A 60 17.01 -3.83 -4.78
C ALA A 60 17.38 -3.04 -3.51
N TYR A 61 18.45 -2.23 -3.55
CA TYR A 61 18.84 -1.39 -2.42
C TYR A 61 17.76 -0.40 -2.01
N THR A 62 17.14 0.27 -2.99
CA THR A 62 16.05 1.23 -2.74
C THR A 62 14.86 0.54 -2.06
N THR A 63 14.48 -0.64 -2.57
CA THR A 63 13.38 -1.44 -1.99
C THR A 63 13.72 -1.91 -0.58
N SER A 64 14.94 -2.38 -0.32
CA SER A 64 15.36 -2.81 1.02
C SER A 64 15.36 -1.66 2.04
N ILE A 65 15.83 -0.47 1.66
CA ILE A 65 15.80 0.71 2.54
C ILE A 65 14.36 1.12 2.82
N ALA A 66 13.48 1.11 1.81
CA ALA A 66 12.07 1.42 1.99
C ALA A 66 11.41 0.43 2.96
N LEU A 67 11.66 -0.88 2.81
CA LEU A 67 11.15 -1.91 3.72
C LEU A 67 11.69 -1.76 5.14
N LEU A 68 12.96 -1.37 5.30
CA LEU A 68 13.54 -1.12 6.62
C LEU A 68 12.86 0.06 7.32
N ILE A 69 12.62 1.16 6.60
CA ILE A 69 11.88 2.31 7.12
C ILE A 69 10.46 1.89 7.53
N VAL A 70 9.77 1.13 6.68
CA VAL A 70 8.43 0.60 6.98
C VAL A 70 8.46 -0.28 8.22
N ALA A 71 9.45 -1.16 8.37
CA ALA A 71 9.58 -2.05 9.54
C ALA A 71 9.72 -1.27 10.86
N LEU A 72 10.39 -0.12 10.84
CA LEU A 72 10.54 0.74 12.02
C LEU A 72 9.30 1.60 12.29
N LEU A 73 8.67 2.14 11.23
CA LEU A 73 7.51 3.02 11.36
C LEU A 73 6.21 2.25 11.62
N ALA A 74 6.06 1.04 11.10
CA ALA A 74 4.85 0.23 11.25
C ALA A 74 4.41 0.02 12.72
N PRO A 75 5.29 -0.38 13.68
CA PRO A 75 4.89 -0.51 15.07
C PRO A 75 4.55 0.83 15.72
N MET A 76 5.27 1.90 15.38
CA MET A 76 5.00 3.24 15.93
C MET A 76 3.64 3.77 15.46
N LEU A 77 3.38 3.72 14.16
CA LEU A 77 2.10 4.17 13.58
C LEU A 77 0.94 3.27 14.00
N GLY A 78 1.17 1.96 14.10
CA GLY A 78 0.20 0.99 14.61
C GLY A 78 -0.23 1.32 16.04
N ALA A 79 0.73 1.53 16.93
CA ALA A 79 0.47 1.91 18.32
C ALA A 79 -0.31 3.24 18.43
N ILE A 80 0.06 4.26 17.65
CA ILE A 80 -0.68 5.54 17.61
C ILE A 80 -2.12 5.31 17.14
N SER A 81 -2.33 4.49 16.11
CA SER A 81 -3.65 4.23 15.54
C SER A 81 -4.60 3.49 16.50
N ASP A 82 -4.05 2.62 17.36
CA ASP A 82 -4.81 1.91 18.38
C ASP A 82 -5.22 2.83 19.53
N HIS A 83 -4.38 3.82 19.89
CA HIS A 83 -4.71 4.78 20.95
C HIS A 83 -5.66 5.89 20.50
N THR A 84 -5.66 6.29 19.22
CA THR A 84 -6.51 7.39 18.73
C THR A 84 -7.86 6.94 18.15
N GLY A 85 -8.09 5.64 17.96
CA GLY A 85 -9.31 5.13 17.29
C GLY A 85 -9.46 5.59 15.83
N GLY A 86 -8.41 6.20 15.25
CA GLY A 86 -8.41 6.86 13.95
C GLY A 86 -8.15 5.95 12.75
N LYS A 87 -8.39 4.63 12.88
CA LYS A 87 -8.03 3.60 11.87
C LYS A 87 -8.48 3.96 10.46
N LYS A 88 -9.65 4.59 10.30
CA LYS A 88 -10.20 5.01 9.00
C LYS A 88 -9.46 6.19 8.37
N TRP A 89 -8.98 7.15 9.17
CA TRP A 89 -8.26 8.32 8.68
C TRP A 89 -6.86 7.96 8.18
N TYR A 90 -6.12 7.13 8.93
CA TYR A 90 -4.80 6.66 8.50
C TYR A 90 -4.87 5.85 7.20
N ILE A 91 -5.86 4.95 7.08
CA ILE A 91 -6.08 4.18 5.84
C ILE A 91 -6.38 5.11 4.67
N ALA A 92 -7.28 6.09 4.84
CA ALA A 92 -7.62 7.04 3.79
C ALA A 92 -6.43 7.92 3.38
N PHE A 93 -5.60 8.34 4.35
CA PHE A 93 -4.44 9.17 4.09
C PHE A 93 -3.35 8.42 3.30
N PHE A 94 -2.97 7.21 3.74
CA PHE A 94 -1.96 6.42 3.04
C PHE A 94 -2.44 5.94 1.67
N ALA A 95 -3.70 5.50 1.57
CA ALA A 95 -4.29 5.14 0.27
C ALA A 95 -4.35 6.35 -0.67
N GLY A 96 -4.77 7.52 -0.18
CA GLY A 96 -4.81 8.75 -0.96
C GLY A 96 -3.44 9.16 -1.49
N MET A 97 -2.40 9.06 -0.66
CA MET A 97 -1.02 9.36 -1.07
C MET A 97 -0.54 8.40 -2.18
N GLY A 98 -0.84 7.10 -2.06
CA GLY A 98 -0.49 6.10 -3.08
C GLY A 98 -1.23 6.31 -4.41
N ILE A 99 -2.52 6.66 -4.35
CA ILE A 99 -3.34 6.99 -5.54
C ILE A 99 -2.77 8.22 -6.25
N VAL A 100 -2.46 9.28 -5.50
CA VAL A 100 -1.88 10.51 -6.08
C VAL A 100 -0.52 10.23 -6.70
N GLY A 101 0.36 9.49 -5.99
CA GLY A 101 1.68 9.14 -6.49
C GLY A 101 1.65 8.30 -7.78
N THR A 102 0.74 7.32 -7.85
CA THR A 102 0.60 6.47 -9.06
C THR A 102 -0.12 7.20 -10.19
N GLY A 103 -1.14 8.01 -9.89
CA GLY A 103 -1.88 8.74 -10.91
C GLY A 103 -1.09 9.87 -11.58
N LEU A 104 0.01 10.31 -10.96
CA LEU A 104 0.95 11.31 -11.51
C LEU A 104 2.10 10.70 -12.30
N MET A 105 2.22 9.37 -12.32
CA MET A 105 3.28 8.61 -12.98
C MET A 105 2.90 8.26 -14.42
#